data_AF-A0A936BY61-F1
#
_entry.id   AF-A0A936BY61-F1
#
_cell.length_a   1.000
_cell.length_b   1.000
_cell.length_c   1.000
_cell.angle_alpha   90.00
_cell.angle_beta   90.00
_cell.angle_gamma   90.00
#
_symmetry.space_group_name_H-M   'P 1'
#
loop_
_entity.id
_entity.type
_entity.pdbx_description
1 polymer ?
#
loop_
_entity_poly.entity_id
_entity_poly.type
_entity_poly.pdbx_seq_one_letter_code
_entity_poly.pdbx_strand_id
1 'polypeptide(L)'
;MAATRSNRSAQPRPSGFFACAPRPAARRPAHIDAKAAGLAARPPARTIPASGPGERPGEPRWRTTGALPLTLLVRAVARSCGRAITKSPFDVGDSNAPQGGTVSKQLEPLGIKRLEGLHYYVHDLERSRRFYCDLLDFAETWHSSPEVEATGRQRSIAFEAGRIAIVCSTPLGSGGRAARFLSRHPDGVGTLTFEVEDIEHTFRLIEARGGTPIDDIATYEDDGGTLRQFSITTPFGDCTFRFRQRSGFRALFPGAIAKGASSPSEANCFGFQTIDHITSNFQTMSPALLWLEHVMGFEPMWEVAFHTSDVVPDKAAGSGLKSRVMWDPNSGVKFANNEPKRPFFKASQINVFNEELHGDGVQHAALTVTDIITAVRGLRARSVAFMPTPGTYYDMLPERIAKSGIDAIDEDIELLRELEILVDGDHHHAYLLQIFLRESSGLYGDDRAGPFFYEIIQRKGDRGFGAGNFRALFESIERQQQTEGDR
;
A
#
# COMPACT_ATOMS: atom_id res chain seq x y z
N MET A 1 -69.86 17.35 21.33
CA MET A 1 -69.21 16.89 22.58
C MET A 1 -68.17 17.92 23.01
N ALA A 2 -67.81 17.96 24.29
CA ALA A 2 -67.24 19.16 24.92
C ALA A 2 -65.71 19.33 24.77
N ALA A 3 -65.27 20.59 24.72
CA ALA A 3 -63.94 21.04 25.16
C ALA A 3 -64.02 22.54 25.54
N THR A 4 -63.46 22.93 26.69
CA THR A 4 -63.73 24.21 27.38
C THR A 4 -62.67 25.31 27.21
N ARG A 5 -63.08 26.55 27.54
CA ARG A 5 -62.34 27.84 27.50
C ARG A 5 -62.22 28.45 28.91
N SER A 6 -61.34 29.42 29.24
CA SER A 6 -60.07 29.89 28.66
C SER A 6 -59.49 31.05 29.51
N ASN A 7 -58.17 31.17 29.69
CA ASN A 7 -57.48 32.43 30.09
C ASN A 7 -56.01 32.36 29.64
N ARG A 8 -55.33 33.33 28.98
CA ARG A 8 -55.26 34.82 28.96
C ARG A 8 -54.36 35.48 30.02
N SER A 9 -53.11 35.78 29.62
CA SER A 9 -52.32 37.04 29.85
C SER A 9 -50.81 36.73 29.74
N ALA A 10 -49.88 37.59 29.32
CA ALA A 10 -49.86 38.78 28.47
C ALA A 10 -48.38 39.05 28.07
N GLN A 11 -48.10 39.65 26.92
CA GLN A 11 -46.73 40.04 26.52
C GLN A 11 -46.27 41.32 27.24
N PRO A 12 -44.96 41.62 27.19
CA PRO A 12 -44.58 42.85 26.46
C PRO A 12 -43.58 42.60 25.31
N ARG A 13 -43.59 43.51 24.33
CA ARG A 13 -42.60 43.61 23.24
C ARG A 13 -41.33 44.33 23.74
N PRO A 14 -40.25 44.39 22.94
CA PRO A 14 -40.14 45.54 22.05
C PRO A 14 -39.72 45.21 20.60
N SER A 15 -39.87 46.22 19.75
CA SER A 15 -39.67 46.21 18.30
C SER A 15 -38.28 46.72 17.88
N GLY A 16 -37.63 45.99 16.98
CA GLY A 16 -37.35 46.43 15.60
C GLY A 16 -36.54 47.70 15.28
N PHE A 17 -35.63 47.49 14.32
CA PHE A 17 -35.07 48.42 13.31
C PHE A 17 -33.71 49.16 13.53
N PHE A 18 -32.72 48.65 12.78
CA PHE A 18 -31.68 49.35 12.01
C PHE A 18 -30.75 50.39 12.68
N ALA A 19 -29.47 50.01 12.78
CA ALA A 19 -28.33 50.89 12.46
C ALA A 19 -27.18 50.07 11.84
N CYS A 20 -26.56 50.60 10.78
CA CYS A 20 -25.46 49.95 10.06
C CYS A 20 -24.10 50.31 10.70
N ALA A 21 -23.19 49.35 10.86
CA ALA A 21 -21.83 49.57 11.34
C ALA A 21 -20.81 48.61 10.66
N PRO A 22 -19.53 48.99 10.50
CA PRO A 22 -18.75 48.55 9.34
C PRO A 22 -17.80 47.36 9.55
N ARG A 23 -17.36 46.78 8.42
CA ARG A 23 -16.24 45.83 8.32
C ARG A 23 -14.96 46.38 8.97
N PRO A 24 -14.20 45.58 9.76
CA PRO A 24 -12.81 45.90 10.05
C PRO A 24 -11.92 45.60 8.83
N ALA A 25 -11.19 46.62 8.37
CA ALA A 25 -10.25 46.49 7.26
C ALA A 25 -8.90 45.91 7.71
N ALA A 26 -8.16 45.34 6.76
CA ALA A 26 -6.82 44.77 6.98
C ALA A 26 -5.85 45.80 7.59
N ARG A 27 -5.03 45.36 8.56
CA ARG A 27 -3.85 46.10 9.03
C ARG A 27 -2.57 45.43 8.55
N ARG A 28 -1.77 46.19 7.81
CA ARG A 28 -0.36 45.87 7.51
C ARG A 28 0.47 45.96 8.82
N PRO A 29 1.54 45.17 8.98
CA PRO A 29 2.52 45.43 10.02
C PRO A 29 3.28 46.73 9.72
N ALA A 30 3.56 47.51 10.77
CA ALA A 30 4.34 48.74 10.67
C ALA A 30 5.81 48.48 11.04
N HIS A 31 6.72 49.24 10.42
CA HIS A 31 8.14 49.24 10.73
C HIS A 31 8.42 49.63 12.19
N ILE A 32 9.44 49.00 12.78
CA ILE A 32 10.19 49.56 13.91
C ILE A 32 11.65 49.62 13.48
N ASP A 33 12.23 50.82 13.54
CA ASP A 33 13.64 51.06 13.22
C ASP A 33 14.57 50.48 14.29
N ALA A 34 15.66 49.85 13.86
CA ALA A 34 16.83 49.58 14.69
C ALA A 34 18.07 50.19 14.02
N LYS A 35 18.67 51.20 14.64
CA LYS A 35 19.94 51.81 14.22
C LYS A 35 21.01 51.62 15.29
N ALA A 36 22.24 51.38 14.81
CA ALA A 36 23.51 51.29 15.54
C ALA A 36 23.67 50.09 16.50
N ALA A 37 24.85 49.44 16.60
CA ALA A 37 26.04 49.42 15.74
C ALA A 37 26.89 48.19 16.11
N GLY A 38 27.72 47.67 15.19
CA GLY A 38 28.66 46.60 15.50
C GLY A 38 29.19 45.85 14.27
N LEU A 39 30.30 46.30 13.70
CA LEU A 39 31.00 45.60 12.62
C LEU A 39 31.75 44.37 13.15
N ALA A 40 31.58 43.23 12.49
CA ALA A 40 32.59 42.17 12.44
C ALA A 40 32.55 41.50 11.06
N ALA A 41 33.69 41.49 10.35
CA ALA A 41 33.75 41.06 8.95
C ALA A 41 33.83 39.54 8.79
N ARG A 42 33.23 39.02 7.71
CA ARG A 42 33.42 37.64 7.25
C ARG A 42 34.87 37.42 6.77
N PRO A 43 35.58 36.35 7.19
CA PRO A 43 36.81 35.92 6.53
C PRO A 43 36.50 35.25 5.17
N PRO A 44 37.38 35.40 4.15
CA PRO A 44 37.13 34.86 2.82
C PRO A 44 37.52 33.39 2.68
N ALA A 45 36.93 32.73 1.67
CA ALA A 45 37.30 31.38 1.26
C ALA A 45 38.78 31.29 0.84
N ARG A 46 39.48 30.24 1.26
CA ARG A 46 40.85 29.94 0.81
C ARG A 46 40.86 28.82 -0.21
N THR A 47 41.46 29.13 -1.36
CA THR A 47 41.95 28.16 -2.34
C THR A 47 43.05 27.28 -1.74
N ILE A 48 43.06 26.00 -2.13
CA ILE A 48 44.10 25.03 -1.75
C ILE A 48 45.11 24.95 -2.92
N PRO A 49 46.40 25.22 -2.71
CA PRO A 49 47.43 25.03 -3.72
C PRO A 49 47.94 23.58 -3.73
N ALA A 50 48.42 23.13 -4.90
CA ALA A 50 49.10 21.84 -5.03
C ALA A 50 50.57 21.93 -4.56
N SER A 51 51.04 20.90 -3.87
CA SER A 51 52.46 20.65 -3.62
C SER A 51 52.77 19.15 -3.55
N GLY A 52 54.00 18.80 -3.92
CA GLY A 52 54.47 17.42 -4.14
C GLY A 52 54.79 16.62 -2.87
N PRO A 53 55.38 15.42 -3.03
CA PRO A 53 55.32 14.35 -2.03
C PRO A 53 56.28 14.52 -0.86
N GLY A 54 55.81 14.16 0.33
CA GLY A 54 56.57 14.12 1.58
C GLY A 54 56.06 13.00 2.50
N GLU A 55 57.00 12.20 2.98
CA GLU A 55 56.87 10.90 3.62
C GLU A 55 55.93 10.81 4.84
N ARG A 56 55.37 9.61 5.08
CA ARG A 56 54.94 9.15 6.42
C ARG A 56 55.59 7.80 6.74
N PRO A 57 55.94 7.52 8.01
CA PRO A 57 56.74 6.36 8.39
C PRO A 57 55.92 5.11 8.74
N GLY A 58 56.52 3.93 8.52
CA GLY A 58 56.42 2.83 9.49
C GLY A 58 55.40 1.72 9.27
N GLU A 59 55.56 0.90 8.21
CA GLU A 59 55.07 -0.49 8.22
C GLU A 59 56.25 -1.48 8.17
N PRO A 60 56.22 -2.59 8.95
CA PRO A 60 57.32 -3.55 8.98
C PRO A 60 57.29 -4.50 7.76
N ARG A 61 58.32 -4.40 6.91
CA ARG A 61 58.59 -5.37 5.84
C ARG A 61 58.84 -6.78 6.38
N TRP A 62 58.18 -7.77 5.77
CA TRP A 62 58.73 -9.13 5.63
C TRP A 62 59.03 -9.42 4.16
N ARG A 63 60.11 -10.18 3.91
CA ARG A 63 60.77 -10.24 2.60
C ARG A 63 60.11 -11.22 1.64
N THR A 64 60.17 -10.87 0.36
CA THR A 64 59.82 -11.71 -0.79
C THR A 64 60.77 -12.90 -0.97
N THR A 65 60.23 -14.10 -1.14
CA THR A 65 60.87 -15.24 -1.81
C THR A 65 59.84 -15.98 -2.67
N GLY A 66 60.24 -16.37 -3.89
CA GLY A 66 59.51 -17.35 -4.72
C GLY A 66 58.32 -16.80 -5.54
N ALA A 67 58.59 -16.38 -6.77
CA ALA A 67 57.54 -16.23 -7.78
C ALA A 67 57.23 -17.59 -8.43
N LEU A 68 55.95 -17.98 -8.48
CA LEU A 68 55.43 -19.05 -9.33
C LEU A 68 54.09 -18.59 -9.94
N PRO A 69 53.86 -18.78 -11.26
CA PRO A 69 52.72 -18.19 -11.94
C PRO A 69 51.40 -18.94 -11.73
N LEU A 70 50.31 -18.19 -11.71
CA LEU A 70 48.94 -18.65 -11.49
C LEU A 70 48.32 -19.32 -12.73
N THR A 71 48.89 -20.45 -13.17
CA THR A 71 48.44 -21.20 -14.37
C THR A 71 48.12 -22.68 -14.10
N LEU A 72 47.93 -23.06 -12.82
CA LEU A 72 47.76 -24.46 -12.39
C LEU A 72 46.57 -24.69 -11.44
N LEU A 73 45.41 -24.06 -11.70
CA LEU A 73 44.12 -24.43 -11.07
C LEU A 73 42.94 -24.59 -12.05
N VAL A 74 43.22 -24.82 -13.35
CA VAL A 74 42.18 -25.06 -14.38
C VAL A 74 42.37 -26.44 -15.07
N ARG A 75 43.31 -27.28 -14.59
CA ARG A 75 43.64 -28.58 -15.22
C ARG A 75 43.37 -29.83 -14.37
N ALA A 76 42.74 -29.69 -13.20
CA ALA A 76 42.46 -30.80 -12.27
C ALA A 76 41.03 -31.39 -12.35
N VAL A 77 40.16 -30.89 -13.25
CA VAL A 77 38.78 -31.41 -13.44
C VAL A 77 38.57 -32.09 -14.81
N ALA A 78 39.50 -31.91 -15.75
CA ALA A 78 39.34 -32.32 -17.16
C ALA A 78 39.93 -33.71 -17.52
N ARG A 79 40.06 -34.65 -16.56
CA ARG A 79 40.55 -36.02 -16.82
C ARG A 79 39.83 -37.09 -15.98
N SER A 80 38.52 -37.17 -16.10
CA SER A 80 37.72 -38.37 -15.86
C SER A 80 36.43 -38.28 -16.69
N CYS A 81 35.83 -39.42 -17.06
CA CYS A 81 34.60 -39.54 -17.85
C CYS A 81 34.67 -38.99 -19.30
N GLY A 82 35.36 -39.72 -20.18
CA GLY A 82 35.16 -39.60 -21.62
C GLY A 82 33.96 -40.41 -22.12
N ARG A 83 32.89 -39.74 -22.55
CA ARG A 83 31.93 -40.24 -23.56
C ARG A 83 31.48 -39.06 -24.41
N ALA A 84 31.54 -39.20 -25.73
CA ALA A 84 31.27 -38.11 -26.65
C ALA A 84 29.75 -37.83 -26.75
N ILE A 85 29.37 -36.56 -26.61
CA ILE A 85 28.07 -36.04 -27.04
C ILE A 85 28.35 -34.87 -27.97
N THR A 86 28.22 -35.11 -29.28
CA THR A 86 28.32 -34.08 -30.32
C THR A 86 26.95 -33.75 -30.86
N LYS A 87 26.34 -32.67 -30.36
CA LYS A 87 25.36 -31.83 -31.10
C LYS A 87 25.03 -30.55 -30.30
N SER A 88 25.05 -29.41 -31.01
CA SER A 88 24.66 -28.10 -30.48
C SER A 88 23.13 -27.96 -30.49
N PRO A 89 22.48 -27.45 -29.43
CA PRO A 89 21.04 -27.17 -29.42
C PRO A 89 20.76 -25.71 -29.81
N PHE A 90 21.26 -25.28 -30.97
CA PHE A 90 20.80 -24.07 -31.66
C PHE A 90 20.81 -24.36 -33.16
N ASP A 91 19.73 -24.98 -33.61
CA ASP A 91 19.41 -25.17 -35.01
C ASP A 91 17.96 -24.74 -35.20
N VAL A 92 17.70 -23.87 -36.18
CA VAL A 92 16.39 -23.25 -36.39
C VAL A 92 15.69 -24.02 -37.51
N GLY A 93 14.67 -24.80 -37.17
CA GLY A 93 13.99 -25.68 -38.14
C GLY A 93 12.54 -26.03 -37.77
N ASP A 94 11.64 -25.43 -38.53
CA ASP A 94 10.24 -25.79 -38.84
C ASP A 94 9.21 -26.18 -37.76
N SER A 95 8.04 -25.57 -37.95
CA SER A 95 6.81 -25.73 -37.20
C SER A 95 6.07 -27.03 -37.54
N ASN A 96 5.90 -27.91 -36.56
CA ASN A 96 4.61 -28.51 -36.17
C ASN A 96 4.84 -29.61 -35.12
N ALA A 97 4.70 -29.24 -33.84
CA ALA A 97 4.58 -30.18 -32.73
C ALA A 97 3.43 -29.73 -31.83
N PRO A 98 2.60 -30.66 -31.31
CA PRO A 98 1.45 -30.28 -30.50
C PRO A 98 1.92 -29.63 -29.19
N GLN A 99 1.26 -28.55 -28.78
CA GLN A 99 1.51 -27.89 -27.50
C GLN A 99 1.06 -28.81 -26.36
N GLY A 100 2.00 -29.61 -25.85
CA GLY A 100 1.82 -30.36 -24.61
C GLY A 100 1.79 -29.39 -23.43
N GLY A 101 0.59 -29.06 -22.94
CA GLY A 101 0.44 -28.25 -21.74
C GLY A 101 1.12 -28.92 -20.55
N THR A 102 2.12 -28.27 -19.97
CA THR A 102 2.66 -28.65 -18.67
C THR A 102 1.57 -28.46 -17.62
N VAL A 103 0.99 -29.56 -17.16
CA VAL A 103 0.12 -29.57 -15.98
C VAL A 103 0.95 -29.09 -14.80
N SER A 104 0.77 -27.83 -14.41
CA SER A 104 1.34 -27.31 -13.16
C SER A 104 0.82 -28.20 -12.03
N LYS A 105 1.74 -28.78 -11.26
CA LYS A 105 1.36 -29.61 -10.12
C LYS A 105 0.87 -28.67 -9.03
N GLN A 106 -0.45 -28.59 -8.86
CA GLN A 106 -1.08 -27.74 -7.85
C GLN A 106 -0.40 -27.95 -6.50
N LEU A 107 0.09 -26.86 -5.91
CA LEU A 107 0.83 -26.90 -4.65
C LEU A 107 -0.15 -27.12 -3.48
N GLU A 108 0.33 -27.80 -2.45
CA GLU A 108 -0.43 -28.02 -1.21
C GLU A 108 -0.82 -26.65 -0.60
N PRO A 109 -2.08 -26.41 -0.22
CA PRO A 109 -2.48 -25.12 0.34
C PRO A 109 -1.69 -24.76 1.61
N LEU A 110 -1.29 -23.50 1.75
CA LEU A 110 -0.59 -23.00 2.94
C LEU A 110 -1.48 -22.96 4.21
N GLY A 111 -2.79 -23.15 4.08
CA GLY A 111 -3.75 -23.00 5.17
C GLY A 111 -4.03 -21.54 5.53
N ILE A 112 -3.87 -20.60 4.59
CA ILE A 112 -4.26 -19.20 4.77
C ILE A 112 -5.79 -19.15 4.94
N LYS A 113 -6.26 -18.39 5.93
CA LYS A 113 -7.69 -18.12 6.17
C LYS A 113 -8.10 -16.77 5.60
N ARG A 114 -7.25 -15.75 5.75
CA ARG A 114 -7.43 -14.39 5.23
C ARG A 114 -6.14 -13.59 5.34
N LEU A 115 -6.08 -12.48 4.61
CA LEU A 115 -5.25 -11.35 4.99
C LEU A 115 -5.91 -10.66 6.20
N GLU A 116 -5.22 -10.64 7.34
CA GLU A 116 -5.71 -10.09 8.60
C GLU A 116 -5.55 -8.56 8.66
N GLY A 117 -4.42 -8.04 8.19
CA GLY A 117 -4.06 -6.66 8.49
C GLY A 117 -2.73 -6.17 7.96
N LEU A 118 -2.49 -4.87 8.16
CA LEU A 118 -1.32 -4.13 7.72
C LEU A 118 -0.50 -3.65 8.93
N HIS A 119 0.83 -3.79 8.88
CA HIS A 119 1.75 -3.07 9.76
C HIS A 119 2.37 -1.92 8.97
N TYR A 120 1.97 -0.71 9.33
CA TYR A 120 2.34 0.55 8.69
C TYR A 120 3.42 1.24 9.53
N TYR A 121 4.53 1.68 8.92
CA TYR A 121 5.55 2.50 9.59
C TYR A 121 5.32 3.96 9.25
N VAL A 122 5.37 4.84 10.26
CA VAL A 122 4.98 6.25 10.10
C VAL A 122 5.89 7.23 10.84
N HIS A 123 6.10 8.39 10.25
CA HIS A 123 6.75 9.55 10.85
C HIS A 123 5.84 10.28 11.84
N ASP A 124 4.53 10.29 11.60
CA ASP A 124 3.53 10.92 12.48
C ASP A 124 2.41 9.92 12.83
N LEU A 125 2.51 9.40 14.06
CA LEU A 125 1.54 8.46 14.60
C LEU A 125 0.21 9.13 14.99
N GLU A 126 0.21 10.43 15.32
CA GLU A 126 -1.03 11.15 15.65
C GLU A 126 -1.79 11.52 14.37
N ARG A 127 -1.10 11.84 13.27
CA ARG A 127 -1.71 11.93 11.93
C ARG A 127 -2.41 10.63 11.56
N SER A 128 -1.73 9.50 11.75
CA SER A 128 -2.30 8.17 11.51
C SER A 128 -3.51 7.92 12.40
N ARG A 129 -3.40 8.25 13.69
CA ARG A 129 -4.50 8.12 14.67
C ARG A 129 -5.74 8.93 14.25
N ARG A 130 -5.59 10.20 13.90
CA ARG A 130 -6.69 11.04 13.40
C ARG A 130 -7.30 10.47 12.11
N PHE A 131 -6.48 9.97 11.19
CA PHE A 131 -6.96 9.35 9.96
C PHE A 131 -7.86 8.13 10.25
N TYR A 132 -7.38 7.15 11.02
CA TYR A 132 -8.15 5.95 11.30
C TYR A 132 -9.34 6.20 12.22
N CYS A 133 -9.17 6.96 13.31
CA CYS A 133 -10.24 7.19 14.29
C CYS A 133 -11.25 8.23 13.79
N ASP A 134 -10.78 9.44 13.47
CA ASP A 134 -11.67 10.58 13.25
C ASP A 134 -12.26 10.53 11.84
N LEU A 135 -11.48 10.13 10.82
CA LEU A 135 -11.94 10.13 9.43
C LEU A 135 -12.56 8.79 8.99
N LEU A 136 -11.93 7.66 9.28
CA LEU A 136 -12.43 6.32 8.88
C LEU A 136 -13.33 5.63 9.92
N ASP A 137 -13.45 6.17 11.13
CA ASP A 137 -14.26 5.60 12.21
C ASP A 137 -13.78 4.21 12.71
N PHE A 138 -12.47 3.96 12.72
CA PHE A 138 -11.89 2.72 13.28
C PHE A 138 -11.73 2.83 14.80
N ALA A 139 -11.94 1.73 15.53
CA ALA A 139 -11.68 1.69 16.96
C ALA A 139 -10.18 1.62 17.24
N GLU A 140 -9.66 2.51 18.09
CA GLU A 140 -8.29 2.43 18.60
C GLU A 140 -8.23 1.45 19.79
N THR A 141 -7.77 0.23 19.54
CA THR A 141 -7.96 -0.91 20.47
C THR A 141 -6.74 -1.22 21.33
N TRP A 142 -5.53 -1.13 20.78
CA TRP A 142 -4.30 -1.53 21.47
C TRP A 142 -3.18 -0.51 21.30
N HIS A 143 -2.29 -0.43 22.28
CA HIS A 143 -1.04 0.33 22.22
C HIS A 143 0.14 -0.49 22.75
N SER A 144 1.37 -0.14 22.36
CA SER A 144 2.59 -0.77 22.88
C SER A 144 2.77 -0.50 24.38
N SER A 145 3.07 -1.54 25.15
CA SER A 145 3.58 -1.38 26.52
C SER A 145 4.96 -0.72 26.54
N PRO A 146 5.38 -0.11 27.67
CA PRO A 146 6.72 0.46 27.81
C PRO A 146 7.86 -0.53 27.55
N GLU A 147 7.64 -1.83 27.84
CA GLU A 147 8.60 -2.90 27.55
C GLU A 147 8.72 -3.17 26.04
N VAL A 148 7.60 -3.26 25.32
CA VAL A 148 7.58 -3.37 23.86
C VAL A 148 8.16 -2.12 23.18
N GLU A 149 7.91 -0.93 23.75
CA GLU A 149 8.52 0.32 23.28
C GLU A 149 10.05 0.31 23.42
N ALA A 150 10.56 -0.12 24.58
CA ALA A 150 12.00 -0.17 24.86
C ALA A 150 12.74 -1.24 24.02
N THR A 151 12.16 -2.43 23.90
CA THR A 151 12.74 -3.54 23.14
C THR A 151 12.66 -3.33 21.63
N GLY A 152 11.49 -2.94 21.12
CA GLY A 152 11.27 -2.68 19.69
C GLY A 152 11.83 -1.34 19.20
N ARG A 153 12.13 -0.40 20.12
CA ARG A 153 12.48 1.00 19.85
C ARG A 153 11.45 1.74 18.98
N GLN A 154 10.17 1.43 19.19
CA GLN A 154 9.06 2.02 18.44
C GLN A 154 7.78 2.02 19.27
N ARG A 155 7.01 3.10 19.20
CA ARG A 155 5.64 3.18 19.73
C ARG A 155 4.69 2.67 18.67
N SER A 156 3.70 1.88 19.07
CA SER A 156 2.72 1.26 18.18
C SER A 156 1.30 1.47 18.68
N ILE A 157 0.37 1.76 17.78
CA ILE A 157 -1.08 1.83 18.04
C ILE A 157 -1.80 0.95 17.02
N ALA A 158 -2.85 0.26 17.46
CA ALA A 158 -3.71 -0.57 16.63
C ALA A 158 -5.09 0.05 16.42
N PHE A 159 -5.60 -0.10 15.21
CA PHE A 159 -6.91 0.35 14.76
C PHE A 159 -7.67 -0.82 14.14
N GLU A 160 -8.92 -1.02 14.53
CA GLU A 160 -9.76 -2.15 14.10
C GLU A 160 -11.13 -1.68 13.62
N ALA A 161 -11.60 -2.23 12.49
CA ALA A 161 -12.95 -2.07 11.98
C ALA A 161 -13.39 -3.34 11.25
N GLY A 162 -14.53 -3.92 11.64
CA GLY A 162 -14.98 -5.22 11.14
C GLY A 162 -13.95 -6.31 11.47
N ARG A 163 -13.29 -6.87 10.44
CA ARG A 163 -12.16 -7.82 10.55
C ARG A 163 -10.86 -7.23 9.99
N ILE A 164 -10.76 -5.92 9.79
CA ILE A 164 -9.54 -5.23 9.33
C ILE A 164 -8.74 -4.81 10.56
N ALA A 165 -7.45 -5.16 10.57
CA ALA A 165 -6.51 -4.73 11.61
C ALA A 165 -5.39 -3.87 10.99
N ILE A 166 -5.21 -2.64 11.47
CA ILE A 166 -4.09 -1.76 11.08
C ILE A 166 -3.24 -1.49 12.32
N VAL A 167 -1.94 -1.76 12.26
CA VAL A 167 -0.98 -1.38 13.31
C VAL A 167 -0.05 -0.31 12.74
N CYS A 168 -0.07 0.89 13.31
CA CYS A 168 0.87 1.96 12.95
C CYS A 168 2.00 2.04 13.98
N SER A 169 3.26 2.12 13.54
CA SER A 169 4.42 2.27 14.42
C SER A 169 5.32 3.45 14.03
N THR A 170 5.70 4.26 15.01
CA THR A 170 6.69 5.34 14.87
C THR A 170 7.95 5.03 15.70
N PRO A 171 9.16 5.37 15.23
CA PRO A 171 10.39 5.08 15.96
C PRO A 171 10.55 5.91 17.25
N LEU A 172 11.19 5.31 18.25
CA LEU A 172 11.60 5.95 19.50
C LEU A 172 13.12 6.09 19.53
N GLY A 173 13.64 7.02 18.74
CA GLY A 173 15.07 7.23 18.52
C GLY A 173 15.63 6.36 17.39
N SER A 174 16.91 5.99 17.47
CA SER A 174 17.61 5.25 16.41
C SER A 174 17.63 3.72 16.64
N GLY A 175 17.51 2.98 15.54
CA GLY A 175 17.33 1.53 15.57
C GLY A 175 15.87 1.11 15.75
N GLY A 176 15.62 -0.18 15.95
CA GLY A 176 14.27 -0.74 15.79
C GLY A 176 13.89 -0.87 14.30
N ARG A 177 12.70 -1.42 14.03
CA ARG A 177 12.30 -1.73 12.65
C ARG A 177 11.71 -0.51 11.93
N ALA A 178 10.87 0.27 12.62
CA ALA A 178 10.32 1.52 12.10
C ALA A 178 11.42 2.50 11.64
N ALA A 179 12.46 2.74 12.47
CA ALA A 179 13.53 3.68 12.10
C ALA A 179 14.33 3.23 10.87
N ARG A 180 14.55 1.92 10.70
CA ARG A 180 15.26 1.38 9.52
C ARG A 180 14.44 1.54 8.25
N PHE A 181 13.13 1.22 8.31
CA PHE A 181 12.22 1.41 7.19
C PHE A 181 12.14 2.89 6.79
N LEU A 182 11.84 3.77 7.74
CA LEU A 182 11.67 5.22 7.50
C LEU A 182 12.98 5.96 7.19
N SER A 183 14.14 5.33 7.34
CA SER A 183 15.41 5.86 6.84
C SER A 183 15.62 5.67 5.33
N ARG A 184 14.77 4.86 4.68
CA ARG A 184 14.80 4.57 3.25
C ARG A 184 13.50 4.98 2.56
N HIS A 185 12.37 4.71 3.20
CA HIS A 185 11.04 4.89 2.65
C HIS A 185 10.28 6.02 3.38
N PRO A 186 9.33 6.70 2.72
CA PRO A 186 8.29 7.45 3.40
C PRO A 186 7.35 6.52 4.22
N ASP A 187 6.29 7.08 4.81
CA ASP A 187 5.24 6.30 5.49
C ASP A 187 4.69 5.21 4.56
N GLY A 188 4.64 3.96 5.03
CA GLY A 188 4.41 2.81 4.15
C GLY A 188 4.13 1.49 4.85
N VAL A 189 3.57 0.54 4.09
CA VAL A 189 3.29 -0.82 4.56
C VAL A 189 4.60 -1.59 4.65
N GLY A 190 5.04 -1.89 5.87
CA GLY A 190 6.25 -2.67 6.12
C GLY A 190 5.99 -4.13 6.48
N THR A 191 4.74 -4.53 6.76
CA THR A 191 4.37 -5.95 6.89
C THR A 191 2.91 -6.20 6.51
N LEU A 192 2.65 -7.24 5.72
CA LEU A 192 1.32 -7.82 5.51
C LEU A 192 1.13 -9.00 6.46
N THR A 193 0.00 -9.06 7.17
CA THR A 193 -0.26 -10.09 8.18
C THR A 193 -1.38 -11.02 7.73
N PHE A 194 -1.12 -12.31 7.71
CA PHE A 194 -2.03 -13.39 7.32
C PHE A 194 -2.45 -14.22 8.53
N GLU A 195 -3.74 -14.51 8.65
CA GLU A 195 -4.25 -15.52 9.57
C GLU A 195 -4.17 -16.89 8.90
N VAL A 196 -3.66 -17.90 9.60
CA VAL A 196 -3.54 -19.28 9.12
C VAL A 196 -4.24 -20.29 10.02
N GLU A 197 -4.47 -21.48 9.49
CA GLU A 197 -5.05 -22.60 10.22
C GLU A 197 -4.05 -23.31 11.14
N ASP A 198 -2.92 -23.75 10.57
CA ASP A 198 -1.83 -24.42 11.27
C ASP A 198 -0.51 -23.75 10.89
N ILE A 199 0.12 -23.10 11.87
CA ILE A 199 1.37 -22.35 11.69
C ILE A 199 2.58 -23.26 11.41
N GLU A 200 2.60 -24.49 11.92
CA GLU A 200 3.68 -25.46 11.66
C GLU A 200 3.62 -25.93 10.21
N HIS A 201 2.40 -26.23 9.76
CA HIS A 201 2.12 -26.59 8.38
C HIS A 201 2.52 -25.47 7.42
N THR A 202 2.10 -24.22 7.69
CA THR A 202 2.49 -23.07 6.87
C THR A 202 4.00 -22.87 6.84
N PHE A 203 4.69 -22.92 8.00
CA PHE A 203 6.14 -22.74 8.09
C PHE A 203 6.90 -23.79 7.28
N ARG A 204 6.61 -25.08 7.53
CA ARG A 204 7.18 -26.22 6.80
C ARG A 204 7.05 -26.07 5.29
N LEU A 205 5.87 -25.67 4.81
CA LEU A 205 5.62 -25.52 3.37
C LEU A 205 6.35 -24.33 2.76
N ILE A 206 6.42 -23.20 3.48
CA ILE A 206 7.13 -22.00 3.04
C ILE A 206 8.63 -22.28 2.92
N GLU A 207 9.26 -22.92 3.93
CA GLU A 207 10.67 -23.32 3.86
C GLU A 207 10.92 -24.31 2.71
N ALA A 208 10.10 -25.36 2.61
CA ALA A 208 10.23 -26.38 1.56
C ALA A 208 10.09 -25.82 0.13
N ARG A 209 9.49 -24.63 -0.02
CA ARG A 209 9.33 -23.91 -1.30
C ARG A 209 10.40 -22.85 -1.56
N GLY A 210 11.35 -22.66 -0.64
CA GLY A 210 12.38 -21.63 -0.76
C GLY A 210 11.93 -20.23 -0.32
N GLY A 211 10.84 -20.13 0.44
CA GLY A 211 10.58 -18.95 1.25
C GLY A 211 11.68 -18.76 2.29
N THR A 212 11.88 -17.52 2.75
CA THR A 212 12.96 -17.17 3.67
C THR A 212 12.38 -16.65 5.00
N PRO A 213 12.21 -17.51 6.02
CA PRO A 213 11.95 -17.09 7.39
C PRO A 213 13.02 -16.11 7.89
N ILE A 214 12.56 -15.13 8.65
CA ILE A 214 13.41 -14.17 9.38
C ILE A 214 13.81 -14.78 10.73
N ASP A 215 12.84 -15.46 11.36
CA ASP A 215 12.93 -16.13 12.66
C ASP A 215 12.05 -17.39 12.61
N ASP A 216 12.28 -18.34 13.53
CA ASP A 216 11.42 -19.49 13.79
C ASP A 216 10.03 -19.08 14.32
N ILE A 217 9.12 -20.04 14.49
CA ILE A 217 7.78 -19.82 15.06
C ILE A 217 7.89 -19.39 16.55
N ALA A 218 7.73 -18.09 16.79
CA ALA A 218 7.61 -17.55 18.13
C ALA A 218 6.19 -17.80 18.69
N THR A 219 6.12 -18.23 19.95
CA THR A 219 4.86 -18.45 20.68
C THR A 219 4.77 -17.46 21.85
N TYR A 220 3.60 -16.85 21.99
CA TYR A 220 3.29 -15.86 23.02
C TYR A 220 1.98 -16.25 23.71
N GLU A 221 1.91 -16.05 25.01
CA GLU A 221 0.75 -16.37 25.84
C GLU A 221 0.28 -15.11 26.58
N ASP A 222 -1.03 -14.93 26.68
CA ASP A 222 -1.69 -13.93 27.53
C ASP A 222 -2.83 -14.59 28.31
N ASP A 223 -3.46 -13.87 29.24
CA ASP A 223 -4.59 -14.37 30.05
C ASP A 223 -5.81 -14.81 29.19
N GLY A 224 -5.82 -14.48 27.89
CA GLY A 224 -6.86 -14.86 26.93
C GLY A 224 -6.52 -16.06 26.04
N GLY A 225 -5.23 -16.42 25.88
CA GLY A 225 -4.80 -17.60 25.14
C GLY A 225 -3.41 -17.50 24.51
N THR A 226 -3.24 -18.11 23.33
CA THR A 226 -1.94 -18.27 22.65
C THR A 226 -1.92 -17.65 21.25
N LEU A 227 -0.87 -16.88 20.94
CA LEU A 227 -0.52 -16.41 19.59
C LEU A 227 0.79 -17.08 19.15
N ARG A 228 0.75 -17.75 18.00
CA ARG A 228 1.94 -18.30 17.33
C ARG A 228 2.17 -17.54 16.02
N GLN A 229 3.39 -17.08 15.77
CA GLN A 229 3.70 -16.30 14.58
C GLN A 229 5.16 -16.44 14.12
N PHE A 230 5.39 -16.29 12.82
CA PHE A 230 6.71 -16.05 12.22
C PHE A 230 6.58 -15.00 11.12
N SER A 231 7.69 -14.57 10.53
CA SER A 231 7.70 -13.62 9.41
C SER A 231 8.76 -14.01 8.37
N ILE A 232 8.52 -13.67 7.11
CA ILE A 232 9.40 -13.97 5.98
C ILE A 232 9.80 -12.71 5.22
N THR A 233 10.99 -12.71 4.63
CA THR A 233 11.33 -11.72 3.60
C THR A 233 10.57 -12.02 2.30
N THR A 234 10.41 -11.01 1.45
CA THR A 234 9.65 -11.11 0.20
C THR A 234 10.34 -10.28 -0.89
N PRO A 235 10.00 -10.46 -2.18
CA PRO A 235 10.43 -9.57 -3.26
C PRO A 235 9.71 -8.21 -3.29
N PHE A 236 8.80 -7.91 -2.35
CA PHE A 236 8.04 -6.65 -2.27
C PHE A 236 8.86 -5.55 -1.58
N GLY A 237 10.11 -5.36 -2.02
CA GLY A 237 11.08 -4.47 -1.40
C GLY A 237 11.31 -4.78 0.09
N ASP A 238 11.08 -3.79 0.95
CA ASP A 238 11.24 -3.89 2.41
C ASP A 238 10.00 -4.48 3.13
N CYS A 239 8.91 -4.78 2.41
CA CYS A 239 7.70 -5.36 3.00
C CYS A 239 7.88 -6.87 3.27
N THR A 240 7.58 -7.29 4.50
CA THR A 240 7.60 -8.72 4.89
C THR A 240 6.20 -9.29 5.01
N PHE A 241 6.05 -10.61 4.86
CA PHE A 241 4.79 -11.27 5.20
C PHE A 241 4.91 -11.92 6.59
N ARG A 242 3.85 -11.83 7.40
CA ARG A 242 3.76 -12.41 8.75
C ARG A 242 2.59 -13.37 8.81
N PHE A 243 2.82 -14.59 9.26
CA PHE A 243 1.79 -15.60 9.42
C PHE A 243 1.45 -15.75 10.90
N ARG A 244 0.16 -15.93 11.22
CA ARG A 244 -0.34 -15.99 12.58
C ARG A 244 -1.40 -17.05 12.77
N GLN A 245 -1.27 -17.82 13.84
CA GLN A 245 -2.32 -18.67 14.39
C GLN A 245 -2.66 -18.15 15.80
N ARG A 246 -3.93 -17.82 16.01
CA ARG A 246 -4.47 -17.37 17.32
C ARG A 246 -5.37 -18.45 17.88
N SER A 247 -5.26 -18.72 19.18
CA SER A 247 -6.23 -19.48 19.97
C SER A 247 -6.54 -18.68 21.23
N GLY A 248 -7.66 -17.95 21.26
CA GLY A 248 -8.06 -17.09 22.38
C GLY A 248 -7.31 -15.75 22.53
N PHE A 249 -6.04 -15.69 22.14
CA PHE A 249 -5.18 -14.49 22.25
C PHE A 249 -5.77 -13.27 21.53
N ARG A 250 -6.05 -12.20 22.30
CA ARG A 250 -6.83 -11.05 21.82
C ARG A 250 -5.99 -9.93 21.24
N ALA A 251 -4.80 -9.69 21.78
CA ALA A 251 -3.99 -8.55 21.38
C ALA A 251 -3.52 -8.66 19.91
N LEU A 252 -3.50 -7.55 19.17
CA LEU A 252 -3.04 -7.55 17.78
C LEU A 252 -1.51 -7.74 17.62
N PHE A 253 -0.75 -7.60 18.71
CA PHE A 253 0.67 -7.93 18.77
C PHE A 253 1.08 -8.30 20.20
N PRO A 254 2.18 -9.06 20.40
CA PRO A 254 2.67 -9.41 21.74
C PRO A 254 2.96 -8.18 22.61
N GLY A 255 2.57 -8.24 23.88
CA GLY A 255 2.82 -7.16 24.85
C GLY A 255 2.06 -5.85 24.58
N ALA A 256 0.97 -5.90 23.80
CA ALA A 256 0.06 -4.76 23.64
C ALA A 256 -0.86 -4.60 24.86
N ILE A 257 -1.18 -3.35 25.21
CA ILE A 257 -2.11 -2.99 26.28
C ILE A 257 -3.40 -2.49 25.64
N ALA A 258 -4.55 -2.95 26.14
CA ALA A 258 -5.86 -2.50 25.66
C ALA A 258 -6.09 -1.02 26.00
N LYS A 259 -6.67 -0.25 25.07
CA LYS A 259 -6.97 1.18 25.31
C LYS A 259 -8.15 1.41 26.26
N GLY A 260 -9.02 0.42 26.44
CA GLY A 260 -9.97 0.38 27.56
C GLY A 260 -11.08 1.44 27.55
N ALA A 261 -11.78 1.62 26.42
CA ALA A 261 -13.09 2.31 26.39
C ALA A 261 -13.86 2.07 25.08
N SER A 262 -13.16 1.92 23.95
CA SER A 262 -13.76 1.81 22.61
C SER A 262 -13.65 0.39 22.08
N SER A 263 -14.79 -0.26 21.84
CA SER A 263 -14.83 -1.56 21.16
C SER A 263 -14.93 -1.40 19.63
N PRO A 264 -14.42 -2.36 18.83
CA PRO A 264 -14.67 -2.43 17.37
C PRO A 264 -16.15 -2.56 16.96
N SER A 265 -17.05 -2.73 17.93
CA SER A 265 -18.50 -2.75 17.75
C SER A 265 -19.20 -1.41 18.00
N GLU A 266 -18.50 -0.42 18.59
CA GLU A 266 -19.03 0.94 18.83
C GLU A 266 -18.54 1.95 17.80
N ALA A 267 -17.32 1.74 17.27
CA ALA A 267 -16.84 2.37 16.05
C ALA A 267 -17.25 1.52 14.82
N ASN A 268 -16.90 1.97 13.62
CA ASN A 268 -17.23 1.40 12.31
C ASN A 268 -18.60 1.82 11.74
N CYS A 269 -18.96 3.11 11.86
CA CYS A 269 -20.21 3.65 11.31
C CYS A 269 -20.35 3.53 9.78
N PHE A 270 -19.25 3.28 9.06
CA PHE A 270 -19.24 3.07 7.60
C PHE A 270 -19.32 1.59 7.19
N GLY A 271 -19.40 0.67 8.16
CA GLY A 271 -19.67 -0.74 7.90
C GLY A 271 -18.58 -1.44 7.10
N PHE A 272 -17.31 -1.10 7.35
CA PHE A 272 -16.13 -1.81 6.87
C PHE A 272 -16.12 -3.28 7.34
N GLN A 273 -15.68 -4.21 6.50
CA GLN A 273 -15.75 -5.65 6.79
C GLN A 273 -14.38 -6.36 6.76
N THR A 274 -13.66 -6.30 5.64
CA THR A 274 -12.42 -7.05 5.39
C THR A 274 -11.48 -6.28 4.45
N ILE A 275 -10.22 -6.70 4.35
CA ILE A 275 -9.37 -6.32 3.22
C ILE A 275 -9.76 -7.22 2.03
N ASP A 276 -10.09 -6.64 0.88
CA ASP A 276 -10.44 -7.38 -0.35
C ASP A 276 -9.19 -7.88 -1.05
N HIS A 277 -8.24 -6.98 -1.28
CA HIS A 277 -7.02 -7.23 -2.02
C HIS A 277 -5.93 -6.21 -1.67
N ILE A 278 -4.71 -6.51 -2.10
CA ILE A 278 -3.54 -5.63 -2.02
C ILE A 278 -3.04 -5.35 -3.43
N THR A 279 -2.65 -4.11 -3.70
CA THR A 279 -2.00 -3.74 -4.96
C THR A 279 -0.57 -3.33 -4.69
N SER A 280 0.37 -3.91 -5.44
CA SER A 280 1.82 -3.71 -5.29
C SER A 280 2.47 -3.34 -6.61
N ASN A 281 3.49 -2.49 -6.54
CA ASN A 281 4.17 -1.89 -7.68
C ASN A 281 5.64 -2.31 -7.70
N PHE A 282 6.12 -2.68 -8.89
CA PHE A 282 7.45 -3.21 -9.12
C PHE A 282 8.10 -2.55 -10.33
N GLN A 283 9.42 -2.30 -10.26
CA GLN A 283 10.22 -1.97 -11.45
C GLN A 283 10.24 -3.11 -12.47
N THR A 284 10.06 -4.37 -12.03
CA THR A 284 9.85 -5.56 -12.86
C THR A 284 9.09 -6.59 -12.05
N MET A 285 7.84 -6.92 -12.42
CA MET A 285 6.96 -7.74 -11.56
C MET A 285 7.24 -9.25 -11.63
N SER A 286 7.84 -9.75 -12.71
CA SER A 286 7.99 -11.20 -12.95
C SER A 286 8.65 -12.00 -11.81
N PRO A 287 9.72 -11.53 -11.14
CA PRO A 287 10.29 -12.24 -9.99
C PRO A 287 9.31 -12.35 -8.81
N ALA A 288 8.50 -11.32 -8.56
CA ALA A 288 7.50 -11.34 -7.50
C ALA A 288 6.34 -12.27 -7.82
N LEU A 289 5.90 -12.32 -9.09
CA LEU A 289 4.87 -13.25 -9.55
C LEU A 289 5.30 -14.72 -9.42
N LEU A 290 6.53 -15.05 -9.86
CA LEU A 290 7.09 -16.41 -9.72
C LEU A 290 7.27 -16.81 -8.25
N TRP A 291 7.60 -15.85 -7.38
CA TRP A 291 7.67 -16.08 -5.94
C TRP A 291 6.29 -16.31 -5.31
N LEU A 292 5.27 -15.53 -5.70
CA LEU A 292 3.88 -15.78 -5.29
C LEU A 292 3.40 -17.16 -5.75
N GLU A 293 3.70 -17.55 -6.98
CA GLU A 293 3.36 -18.86 -7.52
C GLU A 293 4.05 -20.00 -6.76
N HIS A 294 5.38 -19.98 -6.67
CA HIS A 294 6.13 -21.12 -6.15
C HIS A 294 6.23 -21.16 -4.61
N VAL A 295 6.30 -20.02 -3.93
CA VAL A 295 6.40 -19.95 -2.45
C VAL A 295 5.02 -19.89 -1.81
N MET A 296 4.20 -18.92 -2.23
CA MET A 296 2.88 -18.71 -1.63
C MET A 296 1.83 -19.69 -2.16
N GLY A 297 2.05 -20.33 -3.32
CA GLY A 297 1.08 -21.22 -3.96
C GLY A 297 -0.06 -20.48 -4.64
N PHE A 298 0.13 -19.21 -5.02
CA PHE A 298 -0.91 -18.39 -5.63
C PHE A 298 -1.00 -18.67 -7.13
N GLU A 299 -2.22 -18.70 -7.65
CA GLU A 299 -2.51 -18.91 -9.07
C GLU A 299 -2.70 -17.56 -9.78
N PRO A 300 -2.43 -17.44 -11.10
CA PRO A 300 -2.81 -16.26 -11.87
C PRO A 300 -4.33 -16.22 -12.06
N MET A 301 -4.97 -15.11 -11.68
CA MET A 301 -6.40 -14.86 -11.91
C MET A 301 -6.63 -14.11 -13.22
N TRP A 302 -5.86 -13.05 -13.48
CA TRP A 302 -6.13 -12.10 -14.55
C TRP A 302 -4.88 -11.28 -14.91
N GLU A 303 -4.82 -10.78 -16.14
CA GLU A 303 -3.77 -9.86 -16.60
C GLU A 303 -4.30 -8.76 -17.52
N VAL A 304 -3.64 -7.59 -17.50
CA VAL A 304 -3.87 -6.51 -18.45
C VAL A 304 -2.57 -5.76 -18.75
N ALA A 305 -2.51 -5.11 -19.91
CA ALA A 305 -1.42 -4.23 -20.29
C ALA A 305 -1.98 -2.97 -20.98
N PHE A 306 -1.97 -1.83 -20.30
CA PHE A 306 -2.47 -0.56 -20.81
C PHE A 306 -1.34 0.43 -21.07
N HIS A 307 -1.38 1.12 -22.21
CA HIS A 307 -0.52 2.25 -22.51
C HIS A 307 -1.33 3.32 -23.26
N THR A 308 -1.10 4.60 -22.97
CA THR A 308 -1.87 5.69 -23.61
C THR A 308 -1.70 5.75 -25.13
N SER A 309 -0.55 5.30 -25.66
CA SER A 309 -0.34 5.10 -27.11
C SER A 309 -1.14 3.96 -27.74
N ASP A 310 -1.70 3.03 -26.96
CA ASP A 310 -2.63 2.01 -27.48
C ASP A 310 -3.97 2.65 -27.88
N VAL A 311 -4.28 3.84 -27.33
CA VAL A 311 -5.49 4.62 -27.60
C VAL A 311 -5.24 5.72 -28.64
N VAL A 312 -4.09 6.39 -28.56
CA VAL A 312 -3.69 7.46 -29.49
C VAL A 312 -2.24 7.22 -29.92
N PRO A 313 -2.01 6.63 -31.11
CA PRO A 313 -0.68 6.48 -31.68
C PRO A 313 0.09 7.81 -31.78
N ASP A 314 1.42 7.73 -31.81
CA ASP A 314 2.33 8.85 -32.07
C ASP A 314 2.24 10.06 -31.13
N LYS A 315 1.64 9.91 -29.94
CA LYS A 315 1.73 10.91 -28.86
C LYS A 315 3.19 11.21 -28.49
N ALA A 316 3.51 12.49 -28.27
CA ALA A 316 4.82 12.94 -27.80
C ALA A 316 5.10 12.68 -26.30
N ALA A 317 4.05 12.38 -25.52
CA ALA A 317 4.11 12.02 -24.11
C ALA A 317 3.03 10.99 -23.80
N GLY A 318 3.25 10.15 -22.79
CA GLY A 318 2.29 9.13 -22.40
C GLY A 318 2.70 8.42 -21.12
N SER A 319 1.91 7.42 -20.75
CA SER A 319 2.10 6.62 -19.56
C SER A 319 1.54 5.22 -19.83
N GLY A 320 2.00 4.22 -19.09
CA GLY A 320 1.45 2.87 -19.19
C GLY A 320 2.02 1.91 -18.16
N LEU A 321 1.32 0.80 -18.00
CA LEU A 321 1.65 -0.27 -17.07
C LEU A 321 1.22 -1.64 -17.61
N LYS A 322 1.72 -2.71 -16.99
CA LYS A 322 1.10 -4.03 -17.01
C LYS A 322 0.68 -4.39 -15.59
N SER A 323 -0.45 -5.07 -15.43
CA SER A 323 -0.92 -5.59 -14.15
C SER A 323 -1.22 -7.07 -14.26
N ARG A 324 -0.87 -7.84 -13.23
CA ARG A 324 -1.20 -9.26 -13.07
C ARG A 324 -1.75 -9.51 -11.67
N VAL A 325 -2.97 -10.04 -11.60
CA VAL A 325 -3.61 -10.43 -10.34
C VAL A 325 -3.27 -11.89 -10.05
N MET A 326 -2.62 -12.11 -8.92
CA MET A 326 -2.38 -13.43 -8.34
C MET A 326 -3.33 -13.63 -7.16
N TRP A 327 -3.81 -14.85 -6.93
CA TRP A 327 -4.72 -15.14 -5.81
C TRP A 327 -4.47 -16.51 -5.19
N ASP A 328 -4.83 -16.68 -3.92
CA ASP A 328 -4.98 -18.00 -3.32
C ASP A 328 -6.42 -18.50 -3.51
N PRO A 329 -6.64 -19.62 -4.23
CA PRO A 329 -7.98 -20.19 -4.43
C PRO A 329 -8.70 -20.59 -3.13
N ASN A 330 -7.95 -20.86 -2.05
CA ASN A 330 -8.49 -21.37 -0.79
C ASN A 330 -9.05 -20.25 0.09
N SER A 331 -8.26 -19.20 0.36
CA SER A 331 -8.68 -18.04 1.16
C SER A 331 -9.38 -16.95 0.35
N GLY A 332 -9.19 -16.93 -0.97
CA GLY A 332 -9.66 -15.85 -1.85
C GLY A 332 -8.83 -14.56 -1.75
N VAL A 333 -7.70 -14.55 -1.03
CA VAL A 333 -6.79 -13.39 -0.95
C VAL A 333 -6.20 -13.09 -2.32
N LYS A 334 -6.22 -11.81 -2.72
CA LYS A 334 -5.76 -11.33 -4.03
C LYS A 334 -4.65 -10.29 -3.91
N PHE A 335 -3.72 -10.34 -4.86
CA PHE A 335 -2.66 -9.37 -5.05
C PHE A 335 -2.65 -8.92 -6.51
N ALA A 336 -2.93 -7.64 -6.78
CA ALA A 336 -2.59 -7.03 -8.06
C ALA A 336 -1.14 -6.57 -8.04
N ASN A 337 -0.39 -6.91 -9.08
CA ASN A 337 1.04 -6.64 -9.16
C ASN A 337 1.29 -5.88 -10.46
N ASN A 338 1.87 -4.69 -10.37
CA ASN A 338 2.04 -3.79 -11.49
C ASN A 338 3.51 -3.59 -11.86
N GLU A 339 3.80 -3.39 -13.14
CA GLU A 339 5.09 -2.87 -13.62
C GLU A 339 4.90 -1.79 -14.70
N PRO A 340 5.87 -0.87 -14.90
CA PRO A 340 5.83 0.09 -16.00
C PRO A 340 5.78 -0.58 -17.40
N LYS A 341 4.96 -0.05 -18.31
CA LYS A 341 4.91 -0.45 -19.73
C LYS A 341 5.51 0.66 -20.59
N ARG A 342 6.48 0.31 -21.44
CA ARG A 342 7.09 1.22 -22.44
C ARG A 342 6.11 1.55 -23.58
N PRO A 343 6.25 2.69 -24.31
CA PRO A 343 7.22 3.79 -24.13
C PRO A 343 6.98 4.67 -22.87
N PHE A 344 7.66 5.81 -22.78
CA PHE A 344 7.50 6.81 -21.69
C PHE A 344 7.64 6.28 -20.25
N PHE A 345 8.56 5.32 -20.04
CA PHE A 345 8.83 4.68 -18.74
C PHE A 345 8.83 5.65 -17.53
N LYS A 346 9.50 6.81 -17.63
CA LYS A 346 9.60 7.79 -16.55
C LYS A 346 8.28 8.48 -16.17
N ALA A 347 7.32 8.55 -17.08
CA ALA A 347 5.98 9.05 -16.81
C ALA A 347 4.99 7.94 -16.45
N SER A 348 5.43 6.68 -16.33
CA SER A 348 4.61 5.60 -15.78
C SER A 348 4.29 5.90 -14.32
N GLN A 349 3.01 5.88 -13.97
CA GLN A 349 2.52 6.00 -12.58
C GLN A 349 3.22 5.02 -11.64
N ILE A 350 3.54 3.82 -12.14
CA ILE A 350 4.25 2.78 -11.39
C ILE A 350 5.71 3.18 -11.13
N ASN A 351 6.37 3.83 -12.09
CA ASN A 351 7.72 4.35 -11.90
C ASN A 351 7.74 5.56 -10.95
N VAL A 352 6.76 6.47 -11.04
CA VAL A 352 6.66 7.61 -10.11
C VAL A 352 6.49 7.11 -8.68
N PHE A 353 5.57 6.16 -8.45
CA PHE A 353 5.45 5.47 -7.17
C PHE A 353 6.78 4.85 -6.69
N ASN A 354 7.53 4.18 -7.57
CA ASN A 354 8.82 3.58 -7.19
C ASN A 354 9.87 4.65 -6.82
N GLU A 355 9.84 5.82 -7.47
CA GLU A 355 10.73 6.94 -7.16
C GLU A 355 10.36 7.60 -5.83
N GLU A 356 9.07 7.79 -5.54
CA GLU A 356 8.56 8.38 -4.29
C GLU A 356 8.70 7.44 -3.08
N LEU A 357 8.39 6.15 -3.25
CA LEU A 357 8.61 5.14 -2.22
C LEU A 357 10.11 4.84 -2.03
N HIS A 358 10.95 5.15 -3.01
CA HIS A 358 12.34 4.69 -3.12
C HIS A 358 12.50 3.16 -3.21
N GLY A 359 11.60 2.48 -3.92
CA GLY A 359 11.67 1.03 -4.14
C GLY A 359 10.35 0.38 -4.56
N ASP A 360 10.35 -0.94 -4.65
CA ASP A 360 9.15 -1.76 -4.86
C ASP A 360 8.36 -1.90 -3.54
N GLY A 361 7.03 -2.03 -3.62
CA GLY A 361 6.21 -2.18 -2.42
C GLY A 361 4.70 -2.07 -2.66
N VAL A 362 3.94 -1.99 -1.56
CA VAL A 362 2.47 -1.91 -1.57
C VAL A 362 2.02 -0.48 -1.89
N GLN A 363 1.20 -0.33 -2.94
CA GLN A 363 0.60 0.94 -3.34
C GLN A 363 -0.71 1.22 -2.60
N HIS A 364 -1.62 0.24 -2.58
CA HIS A 364 -2.90 0.40 -1.90
C HIS A 364 -3.43 -0.91 -1.34
N ALA A 365 -4.38 -0.77 -0.41
CA ALA A 365 -5.23 -1.84 0.08
C ALA A 365 -6.69 -1.49 -0.16
N ALA A 366 -7.48 -2.45 -0.63
CA ALA A 366 -8.91 -2.28 -0.82
C ALA A 366 -9.68 -2.79 0.39
N LEU A 367 -10.58 -1.97 0.91
CA LEU A 367 -11.38 -2.26 2.11
C LEU A 367 -12.84 -2.45 1.71
N THR A 368 -13.41 -3.60 2.06
CA THR A 368 -14.82 -3.90 1.76
C THR A 368 -15.74 -3.14 2.71
N VAL A 369 -16.84 -2.61 2.17
CA VAL A 369 -17.93 -1.97 2.95
C VAL A 369 -19.28 -2.61 2.63
N THR A 370 -20.20 -2.56 3.60
CA THR A 370 -21.58 -3.05 3.45
C THR A 370 -22.44 -2.21 2.53
N ASP A 371 -22.27 -0.89 2.54
CA ASP A 371 -22.94 0.09 1.69
C ASP A 371 -21.96 1.22 1.32
N ILE A 372 -21.45 1.18 0.09
CA ILE A 372 -20.50 2.15 -0.44
C ILE A 372 -21.11 3.53 -0.66
N ILE A 373 -22.41 3.64 -0.94
CA ILE A 373 -23.09 4.93 -1.12
C ILE A 373 -23.09 5.69 0.21
N THR A 374 -23.50 5.02 1.28
CA THR A 374 -23.52 5.60 2.63
C THR A 374 -22.09 5.85 3.14
N ALA A 375 -21.17 4.89 2.95
CA ALA A 375 -19.77 5.04 3.35
C ALA A 375 -19.11 6.25 2.66
N VAL A 376 -19.16 6.35 1.34
CA VAL A 376 -18.50 7.42 0.57
C VAL A 376 -19.11 8.78 0.87
N ARG A 377 -20.43 8.89 1.02
CA ARG A 377 -21.09 10.13 1.49
C ARG A 377 -20.58 10.57 2.85
N GLY A 378 -20.50 9.64 3.80
CA GLY A 378 -20.01 9.91 5.15
C GLY A 378 -18.52 10.27 5.21
N LEU A 379 -17.68 9.56 4.45
CA LEU A 379 -16.25 9.82 4.32
C LEU A 379 -15.99 11.21 3.70
N ARG A 380 -16.68 11.56 2.60
CA ARG A 380 -16.61 12.92 2.01
C ARG A 380 -17.09 13.99 2.99
N ALA A 381 -18.13 13.74 3.78
CA ALA A 381 -18.59 14.66 4.84
C ALA A 381 -17.56 14.83 5.98
N ARG A 382 -16.72 13.82 6.24
CA ARG A 382 -15.54 13.90 7.12
C ARG A 382 -14.29 14.48 6.42
N SER A 383 -14.41 15.06 5.24
CA SER A 383 -13.31 15.63 4.43
C SER A 383 -12.27 14.60 3.93
N VAL A 384 -12.63 13.32 3.81
CA VAL A 384 -11.79 12.34 3.09
C VAL A 384 -11.80 12.69 1.60
N ALA A 385 -10.62 12.88 1.02
CA ALA A 385 -10.46 13.22 -0.39
C ALA A 385 -10.30 11.95 -1.24
N PHE A 386 -11.09 11.87 -2.31
CA PHE A 386 -11.04 10.80 -3.31
C PHE A 386 -10.44 11.30 -4.62
N MET A 387 -9.96 10.38 -5.45
CA MET A 387 -9.52 10.69 -6.81
C MET A 387 -10.73 11.12 -7.66
N PRO A 388 -10.59 12.18 -8.49
CA PRO A 388 -11.70 12.67 -9.29
C PRO A 388 -11.98 11.74 -10.49
N THR A 389 -13.25 11.52 -10.81
CA THR A 389 -13.66 10.75 -12.00
C THR A 389 -14.35 11.67 -13.02
N PRO A 390 -13.91 11.70 -14.30
CA PRO A 390 -14.52 12.58 -15.29
C PRO A 390 -15.99 12.19 -15.58
N GLY A 391 -16.89 13.17 -15.63
CA GLY A 391 -18.33 12.94 -15.88
C GLY A 391 -18.66 12.09 -17.11
N THR A 392 -17.80 12.16 -18.15
CA THR A 392 -17.89 11.33 -19.36
C THR A 392 -17.84 9.83 -19.10
N TYR A 393 -17.28 9.38 -17.97
CA TYR A 393 -17.35 7.99 -17.54
C TYR A 393 -18.80 7.53 -17.36
N TYR A 394 -19.60 8.36 -16.67
CA TYR A 394 -21.01 8.08 -16.35
C TYR A 394 -21.90 8.25 -17.57
N ASP A 395 -21.57 9.17 -18.48
CA ASP A 395 -22.26 9.32 -19.77
C ASP A 395 -22.14 8.06 -20.64
N MET A 396 -21.00 7.34 -20.56
CA MET A 396 -20.77 6.06 -21.26
C MET A 396 -21.19 4.82 -20.45
N LEU A 397 -21.51 4.97 -19.16
CA LEU A 397 -21.74 3.83 -18.26
C LEU A 397 -22.96 2.96 -18.65
N PRO A 398 -24.13 3.52 -19.05
CA PRO A 398 -25.27 2.70 -19.49
C PRO A 398 -24.93 1.78 -20.67
N GLU A 399 -24.18 2.27 -21.66
CA GLU A 399 -23.75 1.48 -22.80
C GLU A 399 -22.71 0.42 -22.42
N ARG A 400 -21.85 0.71 -21.43
CA ARG A 400 -20.91 -0.28 -20.87
C ARG A 400 -21.64 -1.42 -20.16
N ILE A 401 -22.60 -1.11 -19.28
CA ILE A 401 -23.39 -2.12 -18.54
C ILE A 401 -24.13 -3.06 -19.51
N ALA A 402 -24.76 -2.49 -20.56
CA ALA A 402 -25.45 -3.26 -21.59
C ALA A 402 -24.52 -4.13 -22.46
N LYS A 403 -23.20 -3.85 -22.49
CA LYS A 403 -22.20 -4.63 -23.24
C LYS A 403 -21.39 -5.59 -22.37
N SER A 404 -21.30 -5.34 -21.07
CA SER A 404 -20.50 -6.16 -20.15
C SER A 404 -21.25 -7.41 -19.65
N GLY A 405 -22.55 -7.54 -19.96
CA GLY A 405 -23.35 -8.68 -19.53
C GLY A 405 -23.84 -8.59 -18.08
N ILE A 406 -23.67 -7.44 -17.42
CA ILE A 406 -24.25 -7.14 -16.09
C ILE A 406 -25.79 -7.02 -16.19
N ASP A 407 -26.29 -6.56 -17.34
CA ASP A 407 -27.67 -6.17 -17.66
C ASP A 407 -28.21 -4.98 -16.86
N ALA A 408 -28.19 -5.04 -15.52
CA ALA A 408 -28.64 -3.95 -14.65
C ALA A 408 -27.86 -3.87 -13.33
N ILE A 409 -27.80 -2.66 -12.76
CA ILE A 409 -27.30 -2.39 -11.41
C ILE A 409 -28.44 -1.87 -10.53
N ASP A 410 -28.33 -2.08 -9.22
CA ASP A 410 -29.33 -1.65 -8.24
C ASP A 410 -29.23 -0.15 -7.91
N GLU A 411 -28.06 0.46 -8.14
CA GLU A 411 -27.75 1.84 -7.76
C GLU A 411 -28.07 2.87 -8.87
N ASP A 412 -28.49 4.07 -8.49
CA ASP A 412 -28.74 5.18 -9.42
C ASP A 412 -27.42 5.72 -10.00
N ILE A 413 -27.31 5.76 -11.33
CA ILE A 413 -26.12 6.24 -12.05
C ILE A 413 -25.81 7.71 -11.74
N GLU A 414 -26.82 8.56 -11.51
CA GLU A 414 -26.58 9.97 -11.18
C GLU A 414 -26.09 10.13 -9.72
N LEU A 415 -26.45 9.21 -8.83
CA LEU A 415 -25.89 9.12 -7.49
C LEU A 415 -24.44 8.60 -7.50
N LEU A 416 -24.14 7.61 -8.35
CA LEU A 416 -22.76 7.16 -8.59
C LEU A 416 -21.90 8.29 -9.19
N ARG A 417 -22.47 9.08 -10.12
CA ARG A 417 -21.84 10.29 -10.69
C ARG A 417 -21.55 11.35 -9.63
N GLU A 418 -22.51 11.65 -8.74
CA GLU A 418 -22.33 12.59 -7.62
C GLU A 418 -21.17 12.20 -6.71
N LEU A 419 -21.03 10.90 -6.41
CA LEU A 419 -20.06 10.37 -5.46
C LEU A 419 -18.73 9.96 -6.10
N GLU A 420 -18.65 9.98 -7.43
CA GLU A 420 -17.53 9.51 -8.25
C GLU A 420 -17.20 8.01 -8.04
N ILE A 421 -18.23 7.17 -7.86
CA ILE A 421 -18.09 5.72 -7.64
C ILE A 421 -18.12 4.96 -8.97
N LEU A 422 -17.08 4.18 -9.22
CA LEU A 422 -16.88 3.40 -10.44
C LEU A 422 -17.59 2.04 -10.37
N VAL A 423 -18.06 1.53 -11.52
CA VAL A 423 -18.78 0.26 -11.69
C VAL A 423 -18.08 -0.63 -12.73
N ASP A 424 -17.88 -1.91 -12.38
CA ASP A 424 -17.38 -2.92 -13.32
C ASP A 424 -17.88 -4.32 -12.97
N GLY A 425 -17.85 -5.24 -13.93
CA GLY A 425 -18.40 -6.60 -13.81
C GLY A 425 -18.64 -7.22 -15.18
N ASP A 426 -18.77 -8.53 -15.26
CA ASP A 426 -18.78 -9.30 -16.51
C ASP A 426 -19.87 -10.38 -16.60
N HIS A 427 -20.75 -10.51 -15.59
CA HIS A 427 -21.84 -11.48 -15.57
C HIS A 427 -23.15 -10.87 -15.05
N HIS A 428 -24.30 -11.49 -15.39
CA HIS A 428 -25.66 -11.02 -15.10
C HIS A 428 -25.86 -10.74 -13.61
N HIS A 429 -26.12 -9.48 -13.26
CA HIS A 429 -26.22 -8.96 -11.88
C HIS A 429 -25.00 -9.29 -10.99
N ALA A 430 -23.82 -9.52 -11.58
CA ALA A 430 -22.56 -9.69 -10.87
C ALA A 430 -21.61 -8.53 -11.21
N TYR A 431 -21.49 -7.59 -10.28
CA TYR A 431 -20.66 -6.39 -10.45
C TYR A 431 -19.99 -6.00 -9.13
N LEU A 432 -19.11 -5.01 -9.22
CA LEU A 432 -18.49 -4.33 -8.08
C LEU A 432 -18.61 -2.82 -8.23
N LEU A 433 -18.54 -2.15 -7.09
CA LEU A 433 -18.50 -0.71 -6.93
C LEU A 433 -17.18 -0.36 -6.24
N GLN A 434 -16.44 0.62 -6.74
CA GLN A 434 -15.17 1.03 -6.15
C GLN A 434 -14.91 2.53 -6.23
N ILE A 435 -14.15 3.06 -5.28
CA ILE A 435 -13.60 4.42 -5.32
C ILE A 435 -12.28 4.48 -4.57
N PHE A 436 -11.38 5.36 -5.01
CA PHE A 436 -10.00 5.44 -4.50
C PHE A 436 -9.78 6.75 -3.75
N LEU A 437 -9.18 6.66 -2.56
CA LEU A 437 -8.72 7.83 -1.83
C LEU A 437 -7.51 8.45 -2.55
N ARG A 438 -7.31 9.76 -2.40
CA ARG A 438 -6.05 10.39 -2.82
C ARG A 438 -4.88 9.85 -2.02
N GLU A 439 -3.70 9.80 -2.64
CA GLU A 439 -2.46 9.39 -2.00
C GLU A 439 -2.16 10.22 -0.75
N SER A 440 -1.62 9.56 0.28
CA SER A 440 -1.43 10.17 1.60
C SER A 440 -0.48 11.38 1.55
N SER A 441 0.51 11.36 0.65
CA SER A 441 1.38 12.51 0.32
C SER A 441 0.54 13.72 -0.12
N GLY A 442 -0.28 13.57 -1.16
CA GLY A 442 -1.16 14.60 -1.70
C GLY A 442 -2.35 14.98 -0.81
N LEU A 443 -2.75 14.10 0.11
CA LEU A 443 -3.78 14.36 1.14
C LEU A 443 -3.26 15.32 2.22
N TYR A 444 -2.00 15.17 2.64
CA TYR A 444 -1.41 15.97 3.73
C TYR A 444 -0.48 17.09 3.26
N GLY A 445 -0.04 17.10 2.01
CA GLY A 445 1.01 18.00 1.52
C GLY A 445 2.37 17.72 2.18
N ASP A 446 2.67 16.44 2.45
CA ASP A 446 3.91 15.97 3.06
C ASP A 446 4.36 14.69 2.35
N ASP A 447 5.36 14.79 1.48
CA ASP A 447 5.86 13.68 0.65
C ASP A 447 6.24 12.45 1.49
N ARG A 448 6.62 12.66 2.76
CA ARG A 448 6.95 11.60 3.71
C ARG A 448 5.72 10.79 4.16
N ALA A 449 4.51 11.16 3.78
CA ALA A 449 3.26 10.52 4.22
C ALA A 449 2.70 9.48 3.23
N GLY A 450 3.17 9.46 1.97
CA GLY A 450 2.70 8.57 0.90
C GLY A 450 3.89 7.97 0.13
N PRO A 451 3.70 7.25 -0.99
CA PRO A 451 2.56 7.35 -1.93
C PRO A 451 1.37 6.40 -1.67
N PHE A 452 1.25 5.80 -0.49
CA PHE A 452 0.16 4.84 -0.21
C PHE A 452 -1.25 5.47 -0.13
N PHE A 453 -2.27 4.75 -0.62
CA PHE A 453 -3.70 5.08 -0.50
C PHE A 453 -4.59 3.86 -0.18
N TYR A 454 -5.88 4.11 0.04
CA TYR A 454 -6.90 3.07 0.20
C TYR A 454 -7.91 3.09 -0.95
N GLU A 455 -8.44 1.93 -1.30
CA GLU A 455 -9.66 1.77 -2.08
C GLU A 455 -10.83 1.41 -1.14
N ILE A 456 -12.01 1.93 -1.42
CA ILE A 456 -13.27 1.48 -0.81
C ILE A 456 -14.02 0.68 -1.88
N ILE A 457 -14.37 -0.57 -1.58
CA ILE A 457 -14.99 -1.49 -2.53
C ILE A 457 -16.25 -2.14 -1.94
N GLN A 458 -17.26 -2.38 -2.78
CA GLN A 458 -18.40 -3.24 -2.47
C GLN A 458 -18.63 -4.22 -3.62
N ARG A 459 -18.77 -5.51 -3.31
CA ARG A 459 -19.01 -6.57 -4.29
C ARG A 459 -20.49 -6.98 -4.28
N LYS A 460 -21.10 -6.97 -5.45
CA LYS A 460 -22.48 -7.34 -5.73
C LYS A 460 -22.43 -8.57 -6.63
N GLY A 461 -21.99 -9.70 -6.07
CA GLY A 461 -21.80 -10.96 -6.79
C GLY A 461 -20.45 -11.13 -7.50
N ASP A 462 -19.82 -10.05 -7.99
CA ASP A 462 -18.53 -10.18 -8.70
C ASP A 462 -17.39 -10.71 -7.80
N ARG A 463 -16.63 -11.66 -8.34
CA ARG A 463 -15.42 -12.24 -7.73
C ARG A 463 -14.12 -11.83 -8.43
N GLY A 464 -14.17 -11.09 -9.53
CA GLY A 464 -13.02 -10.59 -10.29
C GLY A 464 -12.27 -9.44 -9.60
N PHE A 465 -11.62 -8.59 -10.41
CA PHE A 465 -10.78 -7.48 -9.94
C PHE A 465 -11.25 -6.09 -10.39
N GLY A 466 -12.22 -5.99 -11.31
CA GLY A 466 -12.65 -4.70 -11.87
C GLY A 466 -11.73 -4.22 -13.00
N ALA A 467 -11.46 -5.11 -13.95
CA ALA A 467 -10.60 -4.91 -15.12
C ALA A 467 -10.87 -3.61 -15.91
N GLY A 468 -12.14 -3.26 -16.09
CA GLY A 468 -12.57 -2.04 -16.79
C GLY A 468 -12.40 -0.78 -15.95
N ASN A 469 -12.61 -0.87 -14.63
CA ASN A 469 -12.37 0.26 -13.72
C ASN A 469 -10.88 0.53 -13.51
N PHE A 470 -10.04 -0.49 -13.56
CA PHE A 470 -8.58 -0.33 -13.47
C PHE A 470 -8.04 0.69 -14.53
N ARG A 471 -8.64 0.70 -15.73
CA ARG A 471 -8.31 1.72 -16.75
C ARG A 471 -8.82 3.12 -16.38
N ALA A 472 -10.03 3.23 -15.83
CA ALA A 472 -10.59 4.51 -15.39
C ALA A 472 -9.81 5.11 -14.21
N LEU A 473 -9.35 4.27 -13.28
CA LEU A 473 -8.39 4.62 -12.23
C LEU A 473 -7.12 5.20 -12.85
N PHE A 474 -6.48 4.47 -13.77
CA PHE A 474 -5.24 4.91 -14.42
C PHE A 474 -5.37 6.29 -15.08
N GLU A 475 -6.44 6.50 -15.86
CA GLU A 475 -6.73 7.78 -16.52
C GLU A 475 -7.05 8.92 -15.52
N SER A 476 -7.40 8.59 -14.28
CA SER A 476 -7.68 9.55 -13.20
C SER A 476 -6.42 9.93 -12.41
N ILE A 477 -5.54 8.97 -12.09
CA ILE A 477 -4.24 9.24 -11.44
C ILE A 477 -3.35 10.07 -12.38
N GLU A 478 -3.30 9.74 -13.68
CA GLU A 478 -2.51 10.51 -14.68
C GLU A 478 -2.91 12.00 -14.70
N ARG A 479 -4.21 12.31 -14.57
CA ARG A 479 -4.70 13.70 -14.47
C ARG A 479 -4.35 14.37 -13.15
N GLN A 480 -4.41 13.63 -12.03
CA GLN A 480 -4.02 14.16 -10.73
C GLN A 480 -2.54 14.56 -10.73
N GLN A 481 -1.64 13.67 -11.17
CA GLN A 481 -0.21 13.97 -11.22
C GLN A 481 0.14 15.12 -12.19
N GLN A 482 -0.55 15.24 -13.32
CA GLN A 482 -0.41 16.42 -14.19
C GLN A 482 -0.81 17.72 -13.47
N THR A 483 -1.87 17.68 -12.66
CA THR A 483 -2.36 18.85 -11.89
C THR A 483 -1.45 19.21 -10.71
N GLU A 484 -0.71 18.24 -10.19
CA GLU A 484 0.21 18.40 -9.05
C GLU A 484 1.63 18.76 -9.48
N GLY A 485 2.13 18.21 -10.59
CA GLY A 485 3.45 18.51 -11.15
C GLY A 485 3.57 19.86 -11.88
N ASP A 486 2.45 20.51 -12.21
CA ASP A 486 2.39 21.88 -12.76
C ASP A 486 2.43 22.98 -11.66
N ARG A 487 2.76 22.63 -10.39
CA ARG A 487 2.83 23.55 -9.24
C ARG A 487 4.23 23.70 -8.66
#